data_AF-A0A258G6P7-F1
#
_entry.id   AF-A0A258G6P7-F1
#
_cell.length_a   1.000
_cell.length_b   1.000
_cell.length_c   1.000
_cell.angle_alpha   90.00
_cell.angle_beta   90.00
_cell.angle_gamma   90.00
#
_symmetry.space_group_name_H-M   'P 1'
#
loop_
_entity.id
_entity.type
_entity.pdbx_description
1 polymer ?
#
loop_
_entity_poly.entity_id
_entity_poly.type
_entity_poly.pdbx_seq_one_letter_code
_entity_poly.pdbx_strand_id
1 'polypeptide(L)'
;MSFVPVLPFAPEQFQEIRHCALGVKLRAARLAANLSIEAVSERTRIRAVYLSALEEGRLDQFTAPLYAVGFASSYARAIGLDAEWAAQAMRQFIADTPNSWRRSGWVH
;
A
#
# COMPACT_ATOMS: atom_id res chain seq x y z
N MET A 1 15.89 -23.42 41.72
CA MET A 1 15.44 -22.04 41.46
C MET A 1 15.72 -21.71 40.01
N SER A 2 14.68 -21.53 39.19
CA SER A 2 14.80 -21.21 37.77
C SER A 2 14.70 -19.69 37.59
N PHE A 3 15.67 -19.10 36.89
CA PHE A 3 15.50 -17.77 36.35
C PHE A 3 15.89 -17.81 34.88
N VAL A 4 14.86 -17.89 34.03
CA VAL A 4 14.94 -17.64 32.59
C VAL A 4 14.68 -16.14 32.44
N PRO A 5 15.68 -15.30 32.12
CA PRO A 5 15.40 -13.93 31.71
C PRO A 5 14.83 -13.95 30.28
N VAL A 6 13.55 -13.58 30.20
CA VAL A 6 12.81 -13.18 29.01
C VAL A 6 13.65 -12.20 28.17
N LEU A 7 13.85 -12.51 26.89
CA LEU A 7 14.33 -11.56 25.89
C LEU A 7 13.29 -10.43 25.73
N PRO A 8 13.62 -9.15 25.95
CA PRO A 8 12.76 -8.06 25.52
C PRO A 8 13.24 -7.59 24.13
N PHE A 9 13.02 -8.42 23.12
CA PHE A 9 12.85 -7.86 21.78
C PHE A 9 11.47 -8.28 21.29
N ALA A 10 10.61 -7.28 21.25
CA ALA A 10 9.18 -7.44 21.07
C ALA A 10 8.86 -8.10 19.71
N PRO A 11 7.75 -8.85 19.60
CA PRO A 11 7.20 -9.36 18.34
C PRO A 11 6.74 -8.26 17.36
N GLU A 12 7.14 -7.00 17.55
CA GLU A 12 6.85 -5.89 16.62
C GLU A 12 7.66 -5.96 15.32
N GLN A 13 8.65 -6.86 15.23
CA GLN A 13 9.37 -7.16 13.99
C GLN A 13 8.53 -7.95 12.98
N PHE A 14 7.35 -8.40 13.38
CA PHE A 14 6.33 -8.89 12.46
C PHE A 14 5.64 -7.68 11.78
N GLN A 15 6.40 -6.98 10.94
CA GLN A 15 5.89 -6.33 9.70
C GLN A 15 5.37 -7.41 8.74
N GLU A 16 4.64 -8.38 9.27
CA GLU A 16 4.32 -9.64 8.65
C GLU A 16 3.09 -9.39 7.78
N ILE A 17 3.37 -9.11 6.51
CA ILE A 17 2.41 -9.20 5.41
C ILE A 17 1.21 -8.27 5.62
N ARG A 18 1.44 -6.94 5.64
CA ARG A 18 0.35 -5.97 5.40
C ARG A 18 -0.06 -5.97 3.93
N HIS A 19 -0.45 -7.13 3.44
CA HIS A 19 -1.17 -7.27 2.19
C HIS A 19 -2.54 -6.66 2.37
N CYS A 20 -2.68 -5.39 1.99
CA CYS A 20 -4.00 -4.82 1.77
C CYS A 20 -4.71 -5.68 0.71
N ALA A 21 -5.97 -6.08 0.95
CA ALA A 21 -6.75 -6.85 -0.03
C ALA A 21 -6.78 -6.17 -1.41
N LEU A 22 -6.73 -4.83 -1.43
CA LEU A 22 -6.56 -4.04 -2.65
C LEU A 22 -5.21 -4.30 -3.31
N GLY A 23 -4.10 -4.22 -2.57
CA GLY A 23 -2.74 -4.41 -3.10
C GLY A 23 -2.54 -5.80 -3.70
N VAL A 24 -3.05 -6.84 -3.03
CA VAL A 24 -3.04 -8.22 -3.55
C VAL A 24 -3.82 -8.32 -4.85
N LYS A 25 -5.01 -7.70 -4.92
CA LYS A 25 -5.85 -7.74 -6.12
C LYS A 25 -5.21 -6.98 -7.29
N LEU A 26 -4.60 -5.82 -7.03
CA LEU A 26 -3.86 -5.05 -8.05
C LEU A 26 -2.70 -5.86 -8.60
N ARG A 27 -1.88 -6.47 -7.73
CA ARG A 27 -0.76 -7.33 -8.14
C ARG A 27 -1.25 -8.53 -8.96
N ALA A 28 -2.27 -9.23 -8.48
CA ALA A 28 -2.83 -10.39 -9.18
C ALA A 28 -3.36 -10.02 -10.57
N ALA A 29 -4.11 -8.92 -10.69
CA ALA A 29 -4.63 -8.44 -11.97
C ALA A 29 -3.51 -7.98 -12.92
N ARG A 30 -2.47 -7.29 -12.42
CA ARG A 30 -1.30 -6.92 -13.24
C ARG A 30 -0.60 -8.15 -13.81
N LEU A 31 -0.36 -9.17 -12.98
CA LEU A 31 0.27 -10.41 -13.41
C LEU A 31 -0.61 -11.17 -14.41
N ALA A 32 -1.93 -11.21 -14.19
CA ALA A 32 -2.87 -11.81 -15.13
C ALA A 32 -2.91 -11.08 -16.48
N ALA A 33 -2.68 -9.77 -16.49
CA ALA A 33 -2.53 -8.97 -17.70
C ALA A 33 -1.13 -9.07 -18.34
N ASN A 34 -0.22 -9.89 -17.78
CA ASN A 34 1.17 -10.06 -18.21
C ASN A 34 1.96 -8.74 -18.28
N LEU A 35 1.73 -7.84 -17.33
CA LEU A 35 2.40 -6.53 -17.25
C LEU A 35 3.48 -6.52 -16.16
N SER A 36 4.64 -5.94 -16.49
CA SER A 36 5.63 -5.59 -15.47
C SER A 36 5.20 -4.34 -14.69
N ILE A 37 5.82 -4.09 -13.54
CA ILE A 37 5.52 -2.88 -12.76
C ILE A 37 5.95 -1.61 -13.52
N GLU A 38 7.03 -1.71 -14.31
CA GLU A 38 7.54 -0.66 -15.20
C GLU A 38 6.56 -0.36 -16.33
N ALA A 39 5.96 -1.38 -16.94
CA ALA A 39 4.96 -1.18 -17.99
C ALA A 39 3.72 -0.41 -17.47
N VAL A 40 3.30 -0.68 -16.23
CA VAL A 40 2.22 0.11 -15.59
C VAL A 40 2.70 1.52 -15.23
N SER A 41 3.94 1.67 -14.75
CA SER A 41 4.58 2.95 -14.47
C SER A 41 4.60 3.86 -15.70
N GLU A 42 4.93 3.32 -16.87
CA GLU A 42 4.93 4.05 -18.15
C GLU A 42 3.53 4.49 -18.55
N ARG A 43 2.54 3.59 -18.45
CA ARG A 43 1.12 3.87 -18.79
C ARG A 43 0.50 4.95 -17.92
N THR A 44 0.80 4.93 -16.63
CA THR A 44 0.17 5.80 -15.63
C THR A 44 0.96 7.07 -15.35
N ARG A 45 2.24 7.12 -15.76
CA ARG A 45 3.24 8.13 -15.35
C ARG A 45 3.47 8.20 -13.82
N ILE A 46 3.05 7.17 -13.09
CA ILE A 46 3.32 7.02 -11.66
C ILE A 46 4.62 6.24 -11.51
N ARG A 47 5.58 6.75 -10.72
CA ARG A 47 6.85 6.04 -10.49
C ARG A 47 6.60 4.63 -9.93
N ALA A 48 7.32 3.64 -10.46
CA ALA A 48 7.22 2.24 -10.05
C ALA A 48 7.28 2.02 -8.53
N VAL A 49 8.09 2.79 -7.79
CA VAL A 49 8.17 2.73 -6.32
C VAL A 49 6.82 2.91 -5.63
N TYR A 50 5.97 3.81 -6.14
CA TYR A 50 4.63 4.02 -5.59
C TYR A 50 3.66 2.91 -5.98
N LEU A 51 3.80 2.35 -7.19
CA LEU A 51 2.97 1.23 -7.62
C LEU A 51 3.29 -0.05 -6.81
N SER A 52 4.57 -0.31 -6.55
CA SER A 52 5.00 -1.38 -5.63
C SER A 52 4.49 -1.14 -4.21
N ALA A 53 4.57 0.11 -3.72
CA ALA A 53 4.01 0.46 -2.41
C ALA A 53 2.50 0.21 -2.32
N LEU A 54 1.73 0.40 -3.41
CA LEU A 54 0.31 0.02 -3.46
C LEU A 54 0.11 -1.49 -3.37
N GLU A 55 0.90 -2.29 -4.10
CA GLU A 55 0.82 -3.76 -4.06
C GLU A 55 1.15 -4.32 -2.67
N GLU A 56 2.07 -3.66 -1.97
CA GLU A 56 2.57 -4.08 -0.66
C GLU A 56 1.85 -3.39 0.52
N GLY A 57 0.89 -2.51 0.26
CA GLY A 57 0.17 -1.78 1.32
C GLY A 57 1.03 -0.79 2.12
N ARG A 58 2.18 -0.34 1.58
CA ARG A 58 3.14 0.56 2.24
C ARG A 58 2.74 2.04 2.09
N LEU A 59 1.74 2.47 2.86
CA LEU A 59 1.26 3.86 2.83
C LEU A 59 2.29 4.89 3.36
N ASP A 60 3.27 4.46 4.15
CA ASP A 60 4.38 5.27 4.65
C ASP A 60 5.25 5.87 3.53
N GLN A 61 5.23 5.28 2.34
CA GLN A 61 5.96 5.77 1.17
C GLN A 61 5.31 7.01 0.52
N PHE A 62 4.06 7.33 0.88
CA PHE A 62 3.31 8.42 0.27
C PHE A 62 3.44 9.71 1.10
N THR A 63 3.75 10.82 0.44
CA THR A 63 3.83 12.15 1.09
C THR A 63 2.48 12.64 1.58
N ALA A 64 1.38 12.21 0.96
CA ALA A 64 0.02 12.49 1.40
C ALA A 64 -0.95 11.34 1.07
N PRO A 65 -1.94 11.04 1.93
CA PRO A 65 -2.90 9.97 1.71
C PRO A 65 -3.72 10.11 0.42
N LEU A 66 -4.00 11.35 0.00
CA LEU A 66 -4.77 11.64 -1.22
C LEU A 66 -4.06 11.10 -2.48
N TYR A 67 -2.72 11.09 -2.49
CA TYR A 67 -1.96 10.53 -3.60
C TYR A 67 -2.15 9.02 -3.71
N ALA A 68 -2.22 8.29 -2.60
CA ALA A 68 -2.45 6.85 -2.63
C ALA A 68 -3.80 6.49 -3.26
N VAL A 69 -4.86 7.28 -2.97
CA VAL A 69 -6.19 7.09 -3.57
C VAL A 69 -6.16 7.33 -5.08
N GLY A 70 -5.57 8.44 -5.53
CA GLY A 70 -5.48 8.77 -6.95
C GLY A 70 -4.62 7.77 -7.74
N PHE A 71 -3.54 7.27 -7.13
CA PHE A 71 -2.66 6.28 -7.75
C PHE A 71 -3.31 4.90 -7.81
N ALA A 72 -4.04 4.48 -6.77
CA ALA A 72 -4.80 3.23 -6.80
C ALA A 72 -5.85 3.22 -7.93
N SER A 73 -6.58 4.33 -8.09
CA SER A 73 -7.57 4.49 -9.17
C SER A 73 -6.93 4.46 -10.56
N SER A 74 -5.84 5.22 -10.74
CA SER A 74 -5.10 5.26 -12.02
C SER A 74 -4.48 3.91 -12.38
N TYR A 75 -3.94 3.18 -11.39
CA TYR A 75 -3.41 1.84 -11.58
C TYR A 75 -4.53 0.89 -12.01
N ALA A 76 -5.63 0.81 -11.26
CA ALA A 76 -6.75 -0.06 -11.61
C ALA A 76 -7.24 0.15 -13.06
N ARG A 77 -7.41 1.41 -13.46
CA ARG A 77 -7.78 1.76 -14.85
C ARG A 77 -6.76 1.25 -15.87
N ALA A 78 -5.46 1.38 -15.61
CA ALA A 78 -4.40 0.97 -16.53
C ALA A 78 -4.29 -0.55 -16.75
N ILE A 79 -4.85 -1.34 -15.83
CA ILE A 79 -4.89 -2.81 -15.92
C ILE A 79 -6.30 -3.38 -16.16
N GLY A 80 -7.28 -2.53 -16.46
CA GLY A 80 -8.65 -2.94 -16.81
C GLY A 80 -9.54 -3.30 -15.61
N LEU A 81 -9.17 -2.89 -14.40
CA LEU A 81 -10.02 -2.98 -13.21
C LEU A 81 -10.86 -1.71 -13.03
N ASP A 82 -11.92 -1.85 -12.22
CA ASP A 82 -12.77 -0.71 -11.85
C ASP A 82 -12.02 0.30 -10.98
N ALA A 83 -11.94 1.54 -11.48
CA ALA A 83 -11.13 2.61 -10.90
C ALA A 83 -11.78 3.22 -9.65
N GLU A 84 -13.12 3.24 -9.58
CA GLU A 84 -13.87 3.77 -8.44
C GLU A 84 -13.80 2.80 -7.25
N TRP A 85 -13.96 1.50 -7.51
CA TRP A 85 -13.75 0.44 -6.54
C TRP A 85 -12.35 0.52 -5.90
N ALA A 86 -11.31 0.70 -6.71
CA ALA A 86 -9.94 0.80 -6.20
C ALA A 86 -9.73 2.06 -5.35
N ALA A 87 -10.29 3.21 -5.77
CA ALA A 87 -10.27 4.44 -5.00
C ALA A 87 -10.99 4.26 -3.64
N GLN A 88 -12.16 3.65 -3.66
CA GLN A 88 -12.98 3.43 -2.46
C GLN A 88 -12.31 2.45 -1.49
N ALA A 89 -11.77 1.35 -1.99
CA ALA A 89 -11.01 0.39 -1.20
C ALA A 89 -9.77 1.04 -0.56
N MET A 90 -9.09 1.95 -1.28
CA MET A 90 -7.95 2.68 -0.73
C MET A 90 -8.38 3.67 0.37
N ARG A 91 -9.50 4.40 0.19
CA ARG A 91 -10.03 5.29 1.23
C ARG A 91 -10.37 4.53 2.50
N GLN A 92 -11.01 3.36 2.38
CA GLN A 92 -11.30 2.47 3.51
C GLN A 92 -10.01 2.01 4.19
N PHE A 93 -9.03 1.56 3.42
CA PHE A 93 -7.74 1.13 3.97
C PHE A 93 -7.00 2.25 4.73
N ILE A 94 -7.03 3.48 4.21
CA ILE A 94 -6.46 4.65 4.89
C ILE A 94 -7.21 4.95 6.18
N ALA A 95 -8.55 4.85 6.19
CA ALA A 95 -9.36 5.09 7.38
C ALA A 95 -9.12 4.03 8.47
N ASP A 96 -8.95 2.76 8.07
CA ASP A 96 -8.70 1.63 8.97
C ASP A 96 -7.26 1.57 9.49
N THR A 97 -6.32 2.27 8.85
CA THR A 97 -4.90 2.33 9.27
C THR A 97 -4.73 3.40 10.35
N PRO A 98 -4.56 3.02 11.64
CA PRO A 98 -4.50 4.01 12.71
C PRO A 98 -3.12 4.70 12.72
N ASN A 99 -3.11 6.03 12.65
CA ASN A 99 -2.08 6.90 13.24
C ASN A 99 -0.67 7.00 12.61
N SER A 100 -0.45 6.71 11.32
CA SER A 100 0.87 6.96 10.71
C SER A 100 1.11 8.43 10.32
N TRP A 101 0.08 9.16 9.91
CA TRP A 101 0.21 10.55 9.42
C TRP A 101 -0.01 11.63 10.50
N ARG A 102 -0.66 11.30 11.64
CA ARG A 102 -0.85 12.24 12.76
C ARG A 102 0.42 12.48 13.59
N ARG A 103 1.40 11.56 13.56
CA ARG A 103 2.65 11.67 14.33
C ARG A 103 3.77 12.46 13.63
N SER A 104 3.67 12.71 12.32
CA SER A 104 4.73 13.36 11.54
C SER A 104 4.72 14.90 11.59
N GLY A 105 3.83 15.52 12.37
CA GLY A 105 3.92 16.95 12.70
C GLY A 105 3.53 17.94 11.59
N TRP A 106 2.80 17.50 10.56
CA TRP A 106 2.31 18.38 9.49
C TRP A 106 0.94 18.98 9.81
N VAL A 107 0.91 19.81 10.86
CA VAL A 107 -0.12 20.83 11.09
C VAL A 107 0.59 22.05 11.68
N HIS A 108 1.10 22.89 10.80
CA HIS A 108 1.30 24.32 11.01
C HIS A 108 0.98 25.04 9.70
#